data_AF-A0A2N3MYG0-F1
#
_entry.id   AF-A0A2N3MYG0-F1
#
_cell.length_a   1.000
_cell.length_b   1.000
_cell.length_c   1.000
_cell.angle_alpha   90.00
_cell.angle_beta   90.00
_cell.angle_gamma   90.00
#
_symmetry.space_group_name_H-M   'P 1'
#
loop_
_entity.id
_entity.type
_entity.pdbx_description
1 polymer ?
#
loop_
_entity_poly.entity_id
_entity_poly.type
_entity_poly.pdbx_seq_one_letter_code
_entity_poly.pdbx_strand_id
1 'polypeptide(L)'
;MNVSEALPVAPVVNFITGNANKLREVKEILEPAVRVDNKELDIEEIQGSIEEIAIAKCRKAADLLNGPVLVEDTALCFGALNGLPGPYMANIPNKRGSKWFLRDLGNEGLSKLLAGFPDKSAEAVCTFAYSPGPGHNPRLFQGRTIVNTKLGHHSTATGTAGVWPGRYAEMTSAEKNKMSHRALALRQLQQWIVEHRR
;
A
#
# COMPACT_ATOMS: atom_id res chain seq x y z
N MET A 1 32.59 14.75 33.14
CA MET A 1 32.88 14.71 31.69
C MET A 1 31.67 14.08 31.01
N ASN A 2 30.90 14.89 30.28
CA ASN A 2 29.71 14.45 29.55
C ASN A 2 30.16 13.67 28.32
N VAL A 3 29.87 12.38 28.27
CA VAL A 3 29.82 11.66 27.00
C VAL A 3 28.40 11.86 26.50
N SER A 4 28.23 12.79 25.56
CA SER A 4 27.01 12.92 24.77
C SER A 4 26.83 11.62 23.99
N GLU A 5 26.06 10.67 24.52
CA GLU A 5 25.56 9.54 23.75
C GLU A 5 24.74 10.11 22.59
N ALA A 6 25.30 10.07 21.38
CA ALA A 6 24.55 10.45 20.19
C ALA A 6 23.35 9.51 20.08
N LEU A 7 22.14 10.07 20.05
CA LEU A 7 20.93 9.28 19.83
C LEU A 7 21.12 8.44 18.56
N PRO A 8 20.78 7.14 18.58
CA PRO A 8 20.95 6.28 17.42
C PRO A 8 20.20 6.87 16.23
N VAL A 9 20.90 7.01 15.10
CA VAL A 9 20.31 7.54 13.86
C VAL A 9 19.17 6.62 13.44
N ALA A 10 17.98 7.19 13.25
CA ALA A 10 16.85 6.42 12.77
C ALA A 10 17.17 5.78 11.41
N PRO A 11 16.90 4.48 11.19
CA PRO A 11 16.99 3.83 9.89
C PRO A 11 16.23 4.63 8.87
N VAL A 12 16.83 4.74 7.69
CA VAL A 12 16.27 5.46 6.56
C VAL A 12 15.74 4.45 5.56
N VAL A 13 14.51 4.64 5.12
CA VAL A 13 13.93 3.90 3.99
C VAL A 13 13.55 4.87 2.88
N ASN A 14 13.85 4.50 1.64
CA ASN A 14 13.38 5.25 0.48
C ASN A 14 12.03 4.68 0.03
N PHE A 15 10.95 5.39 0.33
CA PHE A 15 9.61 5.01 -0.10
C PHE A 15 9.37 5.42 -1.55
N ILE A 16 9.17 4.43 -2.41
CA ILE A 16 9.00 4.61 -3.85
C ILE A 16 7.52 4.85 -4.15
N THR A 17 7.14 6.11 -4.32
CA THR A 17 5.77 6.51 -4.67
C THR A 17 5.73 7.91 -5.27
N GLY A 18 4.88 8.11 -6.28
CA GLY A 18 4.46 9.44 -6.75
C GLY A 18 3.18 9.94 -6.06
N ASN A 19 2.56 9.14 -5.19
CA ASN A 19 1.30 9.49 -4.53
C ASN A 19 1.56 10.19 -3.19
N ALA A 20 1.34 11.51 -3.16
CA ALA A 20 1.54 12.35 -1.97
C ALA A 20 0.70 11.92 -0.76
N ASN A 21 -0.54 11.42 -0.97
CA ASN A 21 -1.39 10.95 0.11
C ASN A 21 -0.85 9.66 0.75
N LYS A 22 -0.34 8.72 -0.07
CA LYS A 22 0.36 7.52 0.43
C LYS A 22 1.59 7.91 1.24
N LEU A 23 2.40 8.84 0.72
CA LEU A 23 3.59 9.32 1.41
C LEU A 23 3.25 9.91 2.78
N ARG A 24 2.23 10.77 2.86
CA ARG A 24 1.77 11.35 4.12
C ARG A 24 1.37 10.27 5.13
N GLU A 25 0.51 9.32 4.74
CA GLU A 25 0.06 8.25 5.63
C GLU A 25 1.23 7.35 6.11
N VAL A 26 2.20 7.06 5.23
CA VAL A 26 3.38 6.27 5.60
C VAL A 26 4.26 7.03 6.60
N LYS A 27 4.49 8.33 6.39
CA LYS A 27 5.24 9.18 7.33
C LYS A 27 4.57 9.27 8.70
N GLU A 28 3.27 9.52 8.73
CA GLU A 28 2.49 9.60 9.98
C GLU A 28 2.60 8.32 10.84
N ILE A 29 2.79 7.16 10.22
CA ILE A 29 2.86 5.88 10.94
C ILE A 29 4.31 5.49 11.29
N LEU A 30 5.26 5.72 10.38
CA LEU A 30 6.63 5.25 10.56
C LEU A 30 7.53 6.22 11.35
N GLU A 31 7.32 7.53 11.21
CA GLU A 31 8.14 8.55 11.88
C GLU A 31 7.66 8.81 13.33
N PRO A 32 8.57 9.14 14.26
CA PRO A 32 10.01 9.34 14.08
C PRO A 32 10.83 8.05 14.16
N ALA A 33 10.20 6.89 14.38
CA ALA A 33 10.93 5.64 14.58
C ALA A 33 11.80 5.33 13.35
N VAL A 34 11.24 5.35 12.15
CA VAL A 34 11.94 5.12 10.87
C VAL A 34 11.81 6.36 10.02
N ARG A 35 12.93 6.93 9.57
CA ARG A 35 12.92 8.10 8.68
C ARG A 35 12.50 7.67 7.27
N VAL A 36 11.55 8.39 6.69
CA VAL A 36 11.02 8.09 5.35
C VAL A 36 11.45 9.16 4.36
N ASP A 37 12.41 8.82 3.51
CA ASP A 37 12.73 9.61 2.32
C ASP A 37 11.82 9.17 1.16
N ASN A 38 11.50 10.07 0.24
CA ASN A 38 10.65 9.77 -0.92
C ASN A 38 11.44 9.82 -2.22
N LYS A 39 11.18 8.84 -3.09
CA LYS A 39 11.66 8.80 -4.47
C LYS A 39 10.50 8.40 -5.38
N GLU A 40 10.51 8.89 -6.60
CA GLU A 40 9.64 8.42 -7.66
C GLU A 40 10.50 7.71 -8.71
N LEU A 41 10.15 6.44 -9.00
CA LEU A 41 10.82 5.63 -10.00
C LEU A 41 9.77 5.12 -10.97
N ASP A 42 10.07 5.20 -12.26
CA ASP A 42 9.26 4.54 -13.29
C ASP A 42 9.64 3.07 -13.37
N ILE A 43 8.83 2.24 -12.73
CA ILE A 43 8.99 0.79 -12.66
C ILE A 43 7.77 0.16 -13.32
N GLU A 44 8.05 -0.70 -14.30
CA GLU A 44 7.04 -1.54 -14.96
C GLU A 44 6.50 -2.58 -13.97
N GLU A 45 5.18 -2.67 -13.88
CA GLU A 45 4.50 -3.64 -13.01
C GLU A 45 4.20 -4.91 -13.80
N ILE A 46 4.70 -6.04 -13.30
CA ILE A 46 4.33 -7.35 -13.83
C ILE A 46 2.87 -7.69 -13.49
N GLN A 47 2.36 -8.76 -14.10
CA GLN A 47 1.11 -9.40 -13.68
C GLN A 47 1.41 -10.57 -12.76
N GLY A 48 0.50 -10.86 -11.83
CA GLY A 48 0.69 -11.91 -10.83
C GLY A 48 -0.13 -11.66 -9.57
N SER A 49 0.20 -12.38 -8.51
CA SER A 49 -0.33 -12.11 -7.17
C SER A 49 0.17 -10.75 -6.65
N ILE A 50 -0.47 -10.22 -5.61
CA ILE A 50 -0.01 -8.97 -4.99
C ILE A 50 1.40 -9.11 -4.41
N GLU A 51 1.76 -10.29 -3.93
CA GLU A 51 3.09 -10.62 -3.42
C GLU A 51 4.14 -10.65 -4.54
N GLU A 52 3.85 -11.32 -5.67
CA GLU A 52 4.75 -11.38 -6.81
C GLU A 52 5.04 -9.99 -7.39
N ILE A 53 3.99 -9.17 -7.52
CA ILE A 53 4.09 -7.79 -7.98
C ILE A 53 4.95 -6.96 -7.01
N ALA A 54 4.66 -7.02 -5.71
CA ALA A 54 5.40 -6.26 -4.71
C ALA A 54 6.88 -6.67 -4.65
N ILE A 55 7.19 -7.97 -4.77
CA ILE A 55 8.57 -8.49 -4.81
C ILE A 55 9.29 -7.97 -6.05
N ALA A 56 8.70 -8.12 -7.24
CA ALA A 56 9.33 -7.70 -8.50
C ALA A 56 9.62 -6.19 -8.51
N LYS A 57 8.63 -5.39 -8.07
CA LYS A 57 8.75 -3.93 -7.94
C LYS A 57 9.84 -3.53 -6.93
N CYS A 58 9.90 -4.22 -5.78
CA CYS A 58 10.90 -3.95 -4.75
C CYS A 58 12.31 -4.27 -5.24
N ARG A 59 12.51 -5.43 -5.89
CA ARG A 59 13.80 -5.80 -6.50
C ARG A 59 14.25 -4.75 -7.51
N LYS A 60 13.38 -4.39 -8.45
CA LYS A 60 13.70 -3.39 -9.48
C LYS A 60 14.03 -2.03 -8.87
N ALA A 61 13.27 -1.60 -7.85
CA ALA A 61 13.55 -0.36 -7.14
C ALA A 61 14.92 -0.40 -6.44
N ALA A 62 15.24 -1.51 -5.77
CA ALA A 62 16.51 -1.69 -5.06
C ALA A 62 17.69 -1.59 -6.04
N ASP A 63 17.59 -2.26 -7.19
CA ASP A 63 18.60 -2.24 -8.25
C ASP A 63 18.82 -0.83 -8.83
N LEU A 64 17.73 -0.09 -9.07
CA LEU A 64 17.80 1.27 -9.62
C LEU A 64 18.35 2.29 -8.62
N LEU A 65 18.00 2.16 -7.35
CA LEU A 65 18.41 3.12 -6.31
C LEU A 65 19.75 2.76 -5.66
N ASN A 66 20.20 1.51 -5.80
CA ASN A 66 21.37 0.96 -5.14
C ASN A 66 21.37 1.19 -3.62
N GLY A 67 20.26 0.87 -2.95
CA GLY A 67 20.12 1.06 -1.51
C GLY A 67 18.77 0.62 -0.94
N PRO A 68 18.48 0.95 0.33
CA PRO A 68 17.26 0.53 1.00
C PRO A 68 16.02 1.11 0.35
N VAL A 69 15.07 0.24 -0.02
CA VAL A 69 13.82 0.63 -0.66
C VAL A 69 12.62 0.06 0.06
N LEU A 70 11.55 0.83 0.03
CA LEU A 70 10.22 0.43 0.45
C LEU A 70 9.25 0.70 -0.70
N VAL A 71 8.50 -0.32 -1.12
CA VAL A 71 7.44 -0.19 -2.12
C VAL A 71 6.11 -0.65 -1.54
N GLU A 72 5.01 -0.17 -2.10
CA GLU A 72 3.65 -0.53 -1.70
C GLU A 72 2.82 -0.91 -2.92
N ASP A 73 2.06 -2.01 -2.77
CA ASP A 73 0.96 -2.38 -3.65
C ASP A 73 -0.31 -2.65 -2.84
N THR A 74 -1.47 -2.44 -3.48
CA THR A 74 -2.77 -2.59 -2.83
C THR A 74 -3.74 -3.36 -3.72
N ALA A 75 -4.55 -4.22 -3.14
CA ALA A 75 -5.53 -5.04 -3.83
C ALA A 75 -6.92 -4.94 -3.17
N LEU A 76 -7.96 -5.10 -3.97
CA LEU A 76 -9.32 -5.34 -3.50
C LEU A 76 -9.76 -6.73 -3.96
N CYS A 77 -9.96 -7.62 -2.99
CA CYS A 77 -10.20 -9.03 -3.22
C CYS A 77 -11.65 -9.38 -2.90
N PHE A 78 -12.43 -9.82 -3.90
CA PHE A 78 -13.80 -10.28 -3.67
C PHE A 78 -13.83 -11.79 -3.43
N GLY A 79 -14.48 -12.23 -2.35
CA GLY A 79 -14.59 -13.65 -2.02
C GLY A 79 -15.24 -14.46 -3.15
N ALA A 80 -16.36 -13.95 -3.66
CA ALA A 80 -17.09 -14.54 -4.79
C ALA A 80 -16.28 -14.68 -6.09
N LEU A 81 -15.23 -13.88 -6.26
CA LEU A 81 -14.37 -13.91 -7.45
C LEU A 81 -12.98 -14.48 -7.13
N ASN A 82 -12.86 -15.29 -6.07
CA ASN A 82 -11.60 -15.91 -5.64
C ASN A 82 -10.45 -14.88 -5.49
N GLY A 83 -10.77 -13.71 -4.96
CA GLY A 83 -9.80 -12.63 -4.73
C GLY A 83 -9.58 -11.69 -5.92
N LEU A 84 -10.22 -11.91 -7.07
CA LEU A 84 -10.27 -10.91 -8.15
C LEU A 84 -11.18 -9.73 -7.77
N PRO A 85 -10.99 -8.56 -8.38
CA PRO A 85 -9.91 -8.18 -9.31
C PRO A 85 -8.52 -8.02 -8.64
N GLY A 86 -8.42 -8.07 -7.32
CA GLY A 86 -7.16 -8.13 -6.61
C GLY A 86 -6.23 -6.94 -6.92
N PRO A 87 -4.97 -7.16 -7.31
CA PRO A 87 -3.98 -6.10 -7.55
C PRO A 87 -4.26 -5.27 -8.82
N TYR A 88 -5.27 -5.64 -9.61
CA TYR A 88 -5.64 -4.95 -10.85
C TYR A 88 -6.56 -3.74 -10.63
N MET A 89 -6.81 -3.37 -9.37
CA MET A 89 -7.77 -2.33 -8.97
C MET A 89 -7.25 -0.89 -8.99
N ALA A 90 -5.94 -0.67 -8.87
CA ALA A 90 -5.39 0.65 -8.58
C ALA A 90 -5.55 1.63 -9.77
N ASN A 91 -5.97 2.87 -9.47
CA ASN A 91 -6.00 3.99 -10.42
C ASN A 91 -4.81 4.93 -10.13
N ILE A 92 -3.92 5.12 -11.11
CA ILE A 92 -2.93 6.20 -11.11
C ILE A 92 -3.19 7.05 -12.35
N PRO A 93 -3.65 8.30 -12.21
CA PRO A 93 -3.79 9.19 -13.37
C PRO A 93 -2.45 9.34 -14.11
N ASN A 94 -2.46 9.26 -15.43
CA ASN A 94 -1.34 9.56 -16.34
C ASN A 94 -0.08 8.66 -16.27
N LYS A 95 -0.15 7.45 -15.69
CA LYS A 95 0.96 6.48 -15.78
C LYS A 95 0.73 5.48 -16.92
N ARG A 96 1.73 5.24 -17.78
CA ARG A 96 1.65 4.15 -18.78
C ARG A 96 1.60 2.80 -18.03
N GLY A 97 0.65 1.93 -18.38
CA GLY A 97 0.44 0.65 -17.69
C GLY A 97 -0.45 0.71 -16.44
N SER A 98 -0.96 1.88 -16.03
CA SER A 98 -1.88 1.97 -14.89
C SER A 98 -3.32 1.61 -15.28
N LYS A 99 -3.63 0.32 -15.14
CA LYS A 99 -4.82 -0.29 -14.50
C LYS A 99 -6.14 0.50 -14.60
N TRP A 100 -6.76 0.35 -15.77
CA TRP A 100 -8.10 0.80 -16.21
C TRP A 100 -9.31 0.30 -15.40
N PHE A 101 -9.16 -0.74 -14.56
CA PHE A 101 -10.29 -1.50 -14.05
C PHE A 101 -11.27 -0.66 -13.25
N LEU A 102 -10.80 0.03 -12.20
CA LEU A 102 -11.65 0.91 -11.39
C LEU A 102 -12.11 2.16 -12.16
N ARG A 103 -11.29 2.69 -13.07
CA ARG A 103 -11.63 3.87 -13.88
C ARG A 103 -12.82 3.58 -14.79
N ASP A 104 -12.77 2.47 -15.53
CA ASP A 104 -13.78 2.15 -16.55
C ASP A 104 -15.03 1.54 -15.92
N LEU A 105 -14.86 0.75 -14.87
CA LEU A 105 -15.97 0.11 -14.19
C LEU A 105 -16.70 1.07 -13.23
N GLY A 106 -15.96 1.96 -12.57
CA GLY A 106 -16.47 2.81 -11.50
C GLY A 106 -16.99 2.03 -10.28
N ASN A 107 -17.45 2.77 -9.28
CA ASN A 107 -17.93 2.20 -8.01
C ASN A 107 -19.21 1.40 -8.19
N GLU A 108 -20.08 1.89 -9.09
CA GLU A 108 -21.33 1.22 -9.42
C GLU A 108 -21.06 -0.10 -10.13
N GLY A 109 -20.12 -0.14 -11.08
CA GLY A 109 -19.77 -1.38 -11.77
C GLY A 109 -19.14 -2.41 -10.85
N LEU A 110 -18.36 -1.99 -9.84
CA LEU A 110 -17.86 -2.93 -8.80
C LEU A 110 -18.98 -3.59 -8.02
N SER A 111 -20.04 -2.85 -7.71
CA SER A 111 -21.23 -3.41 -7.05
C SER A 111 -21.97 -4.38 -7.97
N LYS A 112 -22.10 -4.01 -9.24
CA LYS A 112 -22.76 -4.83 -10.27
C LYS A 112 -21.99 -6.11 -10.57
N LEU A 113 -20.66 -6.11 -10.52
CA LEU A 113 -19.84 -7.31 -10.69
C LEU A 113 -20.24 -8.43 -9.73
N LEU A 114 -20.60 -8.07 -8.50
CA LEU A 114 -20.98 -9.04 -7.49
C LEU A 114 -22.46 -9.38 -7.54
N ALA A 115 -23.30 -8.71 -8.33
CA ALA A 115 -24.76 -8.82 -8.28
C ALA A 115 -25.26 -10.29 -8.34
N GLY A 116 -24.66 -11.09 -9.22
CA GLY A 116 -25.03 -12.51 -9.42
C GLY A 116 -24.54 -13.49 -8.36
N PHE A 117 -23.72 -13.07 -7.39
CA PHE A 117 -23.13 -13.96 -6.40
C PHE A 117 -23.81 -13.81 -5.02
N PRO A 118 -24.07 -14.89 -4.28
CA PRO A 118 -24.60 -14.76 -2.91
C PRO A 118 -23.54 -14.16 -1.97
N ASP A 119 -22.28 -14.52 -2.14
CA ASP A 119 -21.17 -13.96 -1.39
C ASP A 119 -20.87 -12.53 -1.89
N LYS A 120 -20.87 -11.58 -0.95
CA LYS A 120 -20.50 -10.18 -1.18
C LYS A 120 -19.30 -9.79 -0.31
N SER A 121 -18.58 -10.74 0.25
CA SER A 121 -17.40 -10.45 1.05
C SER A 121 -16.30 -9.80 0.20
N ALA A 122 -15.56 -8.89 0.81
CA ALA A 122 -14.43 -8.24 0.19
C ALA A 122 -13.35 -7.96 1.23
N GLU A 123 -12.09 -8.02 0.80
CA GLU A 123 -10.94 -7.64 1.60
C GLU A 123 -10.11 -6.58 0.86
N ALA A 124 -9.75 -5.51 1.55
CA ALA A 124 -8.68 -4.62 1.12
C ALA A 124 -7.35 -5.14 1.69
N VAL A 125 -6.34 -5.27 0.81
CA VAL A 125 -5.03 -5.82 1.14
C VAL A 125 -3.97 -4.79 0.79
N CYS A 126 -3.13 -4.41 1.75
CA CYS A 126 -1.92 -3.61 1.51
C CYS A 126 -0.71 -4.50 1.72
N THR A 127 0.19 -4.53 0.74
CA THR A 127 1.45 -5.25 0.81
C THR A 127 2.59 -4.26 0.65
N PHE A 128 3.41 -4.14 1.69
CA PHE A 128 4.70 -3.47 1.61
C PHE A 128 5.80 -4.50 1.35
N ALA A 129 6.75 -4.14 0.49
CA ALA A 129 7.95 -4.92 0.28
C ALA A 129 9.17 -4.04 0.57
N TYR A 130 10.04 -4.54 1.44
CA TYR A 130 11.29 -3.89 1.85
C TYR A 130 12.51 -4.67 1.38
N SER A 131 13.53 -3.97 0.90
CA SER A 131 14.85 -4.54 0.66
C SER A 131 15.93 -3.58 1.17
N PRO A 132 17.01 -4.06 1.82
CA PRO A 132 18.14 -3.22 2.19
C PRO A 132 19.01 -2.80 0.99
N GLY A 133 18.87 -3.44 -0.17
CA GLY A 133 19.63 -3.11 -1.37
C GLY A 133 19.62 -4.21 -2.45
N PRO A 134 20.35 -4.01 -3.56
CA PRO A 134 20.49 -5.00 -4.62
C PRO A 134 20.97 -6.37 -4.10
N GLY A 135 20.49 -7.45 -4.72
CA GLY A 135 20.88 -8.83 -4.36
C GLY A 135 20.21 -9.40 -3.11
N HIS A 136 19.49 -8.59 -2.32
CA HIS A 136 18.69 -9.09 -1.20
C HIS A 136 17.28 -9.49 -1.62
N ASN A 137 16.75 -10.54 -1.00
CA ASN A 137 15.35 -10.93 -1.20
C ASN A 137 14.43 -9.95 -0.48
N PRO A 138 13.45 -9.34 -1.17
CA PRO A 138 12.47 -8.48 -0.52
C PRO A 138 11.70 -9.21 0.57
N ARG A 139 11.48 -8.53 1.68
CA ARG A 139 10.62 -8.98 2.77
C ARG A 139 9.25 -8.32 2.66
N LEU A 140 8.20 -9.12 2.76
CA LEU A 140 6.82 -8.65 2.69
C LEU A 140 6.22 -8.38 4.07
N PHE A 141 5.40 -7.35 4.13
CA PHE A 141 4.55 -7.00 5.27
C PHE A 141 3.15 -6.75 4.74
N GLN A 142 2.17 -7.51 5.21
CA GLN A 142 0.84 -7.47 4.63
C GLN A 142 -0.21 -7.20 5.71
N GLY A 143 -1.09 -6.25 5.42
CA GLY A 143 -2.26 -5.96 6.24
C GLY A 143 -3.52 -6.19 5.43
N ARG A 144 -4.54 -6.74 6.09
CA ARG A 144 -5.81 -7.14 5.48
C ARG A 144 -6.96 -6.60 6.31
N THR A 145 -8.00 -6.13 5.65
CA THR A 145 -9.22 -5.63 6.31
C THR A 145 -10.43 -6.01 5.51
N ILE A 146 -11.44 -6.58 6.18
CA ILE A 146 -12.74 -6.83 5.58
C ILE A 146 -13.38 -5.48 5.24
N VAL A 147 -13.87 -5.34 4.01
CA VAL A 147 -14.57 -4.16 3.54
C VAL A 147 -16.00 -4.50 3.17
N ASN A 148 -16.93 -3.58 3.45
CA ASN A 148 -18.33 -3.78 3.14
C ASN A 148 -18.60 -3.40 1.68
N THR A 149 -19.10 -4.35 0.90
CA THR A 149 -19.44 -4.20 -0.52
C THR A 149 -20.78 -3.51 -0.77
N LYS A 150 -21.52 -3.13 0.28
CA LYS A 150 -22.53 -2.07 0.18
C LYS A 150 -21.81 -0.75 -0.13
N LEU A 151 -21.35 -0.61 -1.37
CA LEU A 151 -20.79 0.58 -1.97
C LEU A 151 -21.92 1.60 -2.09
N GLY A 152 -22.16 2.34 -1.00
CA GLY A 152 -23.03 3.51 -1.04
C GLY A 152 -22.43 4.58 -1.93
N HIS A 153 -23.27 5.40 -2.56
CA HIS A 153 -22.87 6.62 -3.24
C HIS A 153 -22.23 7.58 -2.23
N HIS A 154 -20.91 7.52 -2.08
CA HIS A 154 -20.16 8.51 -1.31
C HIS A 154 -19.12 9.14 -2.24
N SER A 155 -19.47 10.31 -2.79
CA SER A 155 -18.50 11.20 -3.43
C SER A 155 -17.66 11.85 -2.33
N THR A 156 -16.34 11.73 -2.40
CA THR A 156 -15.45 12.58 -1.60
C THR A 156 -15.04 13.78 -2.44
N ALA A 157 -15.17 14.97 -1.84
CA ALA A 157 -14.90 16.26 -2.47
C ALA A 157 -13.41 16.54 -2.78
N THR A 158 -12.51 15.56 -2.63
CA THR A 158 -11.05 15.78 -2.68
C THR A 158 -10.33 15.03 -3.81
N GLY A 159 -11.07 14.36 -4.71
CA GLY A 159 -10.57 13.97 -6.04
C GLY A 159 -9.43 12.94 -6.12
N THR A 160 -8.73 12.57 -5.04
CA THR A 160 -7.59 11.63 -5.11
C THR A 160 -7.31 10.90 -3.79
N ALA A 161 -8.12 9.90 -3.44
CA ALA A 161 -7.68 8.79 -2.59
C ALA A 161 -8.55 7.58 -2.93
N GLY A 162 -7.92 6.44 -3.24
CA GLY A 162 -8.55 5.30 -3.90
C GLY A 162 -9.96 4.95 -3.40
N VAL A 163 -10.83 4.58 -4.33
CA VAL A 163 -12.18 4.14 -3.98
C VAL A 163 -12.06 2.78 -3.29
N TRP A 164 -12.26 2.78 -1.98
CA TRP A 164 -12.35 1.57 -1.18
C TRP A 164 -13.81 1.38 -0.74
N PRO A 165 -14.35 0.15 -0.78
CA PRO A 165 -15.68 -0.12 -0.26
C PRO A 165 -15.77 0.20 1.25
N GLY A 166 -16.83 0.90 1.68
CA GLY A 166 -17.17 1.11 3.09
C GLY A 166 -16.66 2.40 3.76
N ARG A 167 -16.67 2.41 5.10
CA ARG A 167 -16.46 3.58 5.99
C ARG A 167 -15.11 4.31 5.84
N TYR A 168 -14.14 3.78 5.10
CA TYR A 168 -12.81 4.42 5.00
C TYR A 168 -12.83 5.78 4.33
N ALA A 169 -13.80 6.03 3.44
CA ALA A 169 -13.99 7.34 2.81
C ALA A 169 -14.57 8.38 3.79
N GLU A 170 -15.22 7.94 4.86
CA GLU A 170 -15.88 8.77 5.87
C GLU A 170 -15.00 8.99 7.11
N MET A 171 -13.90 8.24 7.23
CA MET A 171 -12.98 8.29 8.36
C MET A 171 -11.93 9.40 8.18
N THR A 172 -11.58 10.04 9.28
CA THR A 172 -10.38 10.86 9.37
C THR A 172 -9.12 10.01 9.16
N SER A 173 -8.00 10.63 8.76
CA SER A 173 -6.71 9.94 8.67
C SER A 173 -6.34 9.24 9.99
N ALA A 174 -6.62 9.88 11.13
CA ALA A 174 -6.33 9.32 12.45
C ALA A 174 -7.12 8.04 12.74
N GLU A 175 -8.40 7.98 12.37
CA GLU A 175 -9.23 6.77 12.52
C GLU A 175 -8.76 5.67 11.57
N LYS A 176 -8.48 6.03 10.31
CA LYS A 176 -7.97 5.10 9.30
C LYS A 176 -6.60 4.51 9.70
N ASN A 177 -5.73 5.29 10.32
CA ASN A 177 -4.42 4.85 10.77
C ASN A 177 -4.51 3.84 11.95
N LYS A 178 -5.64 3.77 12.66
CA LYS A 178 -5.83 2.74 13.69
C LYS A 178 -6.11 1.37 13.10
N MET A 179 -6.88 1.28 12.03
CA MET A 179 -7.47 0.00 11.59
C MET A 179 -7.34 -0.35 10.11
N SER A 180 -6.76 0.51 9.27
CA SER A 180 -6.63 0.21 7.84
C SER A 180 -5.63 -0.91 7.56
N HIS A 181 -5.84 -1.61 6.45
CA HIS A 181 -4.92 -2.59 5.89
C HIS A 181 -3.51 -2.01 5.72
N ARG A 182 -3.37 -0.76 5.27
CA ARG A 182 -2.07 -0.06 5.21
C ARG A 182 -1.43 0.09 6.59
N ALA A 183 -2.17 0.55 7.58
CA ALA A 183 -1.63 0.74 8.92
C ALA A 183 -1.25 -0.57 9.60
N LEU A 184 -2.02 -1.64 9.38
CA LEU A 184 -1.69 -2.99 9.84
C LEU A 184 -0.38 -3.50 9.22
N ALA A 185 -0.15 -3.26 7.93
CA ALA A 185 1.08 -3.62 7.25
C ALA A 185 2.29 -2.80 7.76
N LEU A 186 2.12 -1.48 7.91
CA LEU A 186 3.18 -0.59 8.36
C LEU A 186 3.58 -0.82 9.82
N ARG A 187 2.65 -1.20 10.70
CA ARG A 187 2.99 -1.58 12.08
C ARG A 187 3.89 -2.81 12.13
N GLN A 188 3.59 -3.83 11.32
CA GLN A 188 4.44 -5.02 11.20
C GLN A 188 5.84 -4.65 10.67
N LEU A 189 5.90 -3.78 9.67
CA LEU A 189 7.16 -3.29 9.12
C LEU A 189 7.97 -2.49 10.16
N GLN A 190 7.34 -1.55 10.87
CA GLN A 190 8.00 -0.72 11.86
C GLN A 190 8.57 -1.57 13.00
N GLN A 191 7.76 -2.50 13.52
CA GLN A 191 8.19 -3.45 14.55
C GLN A 191 9.40 -4.24 14.06
N TRP A 192 9.33 -4.81 12.86
CA TRP A 192 10.42 -5.59 12.29
C TRP A 192 11.71 -4.77 12.13
N ILE A 193 11.63 -3.55 11.60
CA ILE A 193 12.80 -2.66 11.44
C ILE A 193 13.40 -2.34 12.81
N VAL A 194 12.59 -2.02 13.82
CA VAL A 194 13.07 -1.71 15.17
C VAL A 194 13.79 -2.91 15.80
N GLU A 195 13.24 -4.11 15.67
CA GLU A 195 13.84 -5.36 16.20
C GLU A 195 15.13 -5.77 15.48
N HIS A 196 15.31 -5.35 14.23
CA HIS A 196 16.45 -5.76 13.38
C HIS A 196 17.45 -4.63 13.12
N ARG A 197 17.40 -3.55 13.92
CA ARG A 197 18.50 -2.57 14.00
C ARG A 197 19.69 -3.22 14.66
N ARG A 198 20.71 -3.55 13.87
CA ARG A 198 22.07 -3.78 14.35
C ARG A 198 22.98 -2.75 13.72
#